data_AF-A0A6J8DDM2-F1
#
_entry.id   AF-A0A6J8DDM2-F1
#
_cell.length_a   1.000
_cell.length_b   1.000
_cell.length_c   1.000
_cell.angle_alpha   90.00
_cell.angle_beta   90.00
_cell.angle_gamma   90.00
#
_symmetry.space_group_name_H-M   'P 1'
#
loop_
_entity.id
_entity.type
_entity.pdbx_description
1 polymer ?
#
loop_
_entity_poly.entity_id
_entity_poly.type
_entity_poly.pdbx_seq_one_letter_code
_entity_poly.pdbx_strand_id
1 'polypeptide(L)'
;MEVLQFVFSHGEIFLNILRDRQPPQDLQALKELSLTTAVIARAQSRGVPDVEFNDFDTLAIEFRAHKMQIERQMISLFPKFCLSEKLNKQWKNFESPQEGRDIGVEILLTYLEIAANVTSYCRTVISASGPSSQYCRILFGPSLEEALSRDIRSTEEYSVSSLTFTPSLGVIVYQLRQCASHFMYVYDSHQQHQRKQHSSLSTDDLKEYSGVPMTEKIASHQRQQLARRRLSQIVNDKWREMQQLSYIIENCIFILWRHLEYYLIHCVPNDQQPSMYQVHIQRQQQMRRLQELTGASRSILEHQQHHYTQESDEMSKIVSREELAAFKSNVTNVVSESLLKKIQEINQSFCRNRTHYGFVEALIRRLRRLLRLHT
;
A
#
# COMPACT_ATOMS: atom_id res chain seq x y z
N MET A 1 21.94 -5.84 3.16
CA MET A 1 22.31 -6.31 4.51
C MET A 1 22.53 -5.13 5.43
N GLU A 2 23.54 -4.29 5.18
CA GLU A 2 23.91 -3.16 6.04
C GLU A 2 22.80 -2.12 6.27
N VAL A 3 21.98 -1.83 5.25
CA VAL A 3 20.94 -0.77 5.35
C VAL A 3 19.81 -1.13 6.31
N LEU A 4 19.29 -2.36 6.29
CA LEU A 4 18.18 -2.73 7.18
C LEU A 4 18.67 -2.89 8.63
N GLN A 5 19.88 -3.41 8.79
CA GLN A 5 20.54 -3.46 10.10
C GLN A 5 20.76 -2.05 10.66
N PHE A 6 21.24 -1.11 9.84
CA PHE A 6 21.37 0.29 10.23
C PHE A 6 20.02 0.90 10.65
N VAL A 7 18.95 0.66 9.86
CA VAL A 7 17.59 1.14 10.18
C VAL A 7 17.13 0.63 11.54
N PHE A 8 17.34 -0.67 11.82
CA PHE A 8 16.90 -1.28 13.07
C PHE A 8 17.79 -0.92 14.27
N SER A 9 19.10 -0.73 14.06
CA SER A 9 20.01 -0.21 15.09
C SER A 9 19.69 1.24 15.48
N HIS A 10 19.06 2.01 14.59
CA HIS A 10 18.59 3.38 14.85
C HIS A 10 17.06 3.46 14.92
N GLY A 11 16.41 2.39 15.37
CA GLY A 11 14.96 2.21 15.29
C GLY A 11 14.15 3.39 15.83
N GLU A 12 14.59 4.03 16.92
CA GLU A 12 13.89 5.18 17.51
C GLU A 12 13.75 6.38 16.55
N ILE A 13 14.79 6.68 15.76
CA ILE A 13 14.77 7.78 14.80
C ILE A 13 13.74 7.49 13.70
N PHE A 14 13.82 6.28 13.12
CA PHE A 14 12.88 5.84 12.09
C PHE A 14 11.44 5.80 12.61
N LEU A 15 11.22 5.29 13.82
CA LEU A 15 9.90 5.26 14.45
C LEU A 15 9.35 6.67 14.71
N ASN A 16 10.20 7.62 15.10
CA ASN A 16 9.77 9.01 15.31
C ASN A 16 9.33 9.67 14.00
N ILE A 17 10.04 9.44 12.89
CA ILE A 17 9.64 9.94 11.57
C ILE A 17 8.35 9.25 11.10
N LEU A 18 8.24 7.92 11.22
CA LEU A 18 7.08 7.15 10.77
C LEU A 18 5.79 7.44 11.53
N ARG A 19 5.87 7.98 12.76
CA ARG A 19 4.69 8.44 13.50
C ARG A 19 4.02 9.64 12.85
N ASP A 20 4.72 10.36 11.97
CA ASP A 20 4.23 11.45 11.15
C ASP A 20 3.32 12.43 11.93
N ARG A 21 3.91 13.05 12.95
CA ARG A 21 3.20 13.98 13.86
C ARG A 21 3.08 15.41 13.32
N GLN A 22 3.66 15.66 12.14
CA GLN A 22 3.73 16.98 11.55
C GLN A 22 2.45 17.30 10.75
N PRO A 23 2.11 18.60 10.58
CA PRO A 23 0.97 18.99 9.78
C PRO A 23 1.14 18.51 8.32
N PRO A 24 0.06 18.11 7.63
CA PRO A 24 0.11 17.49 6.30
C PRO A 24 0.59 18.40 5.17
N GLN A 25 0.96 19.64 5.48
CA GLN A 25 1.38 20.68 4.53
C GLN A 25 2.86 21.05 4.69
N ASP A 26 3.57 20.49 5.69
CA ASP A 26 5.00 20.69 5.84
C ASP A 26 5.76 19.84 4.81
N LEU A 27 6.19 20.51 3.74
CA LEU A 27 6.93 19.88 2.66
C LEU A 27 8.24 19.24 3.13
N GLN A 28 8.93 19.82 4.12
CA GLN A 28 10.20 19.28 4.60
C GLN A 28 9.98 17.99 5.38
N ALA A 29 8.97 17.96 6.26
CA ALA A 29 8.57 16.75 6.97
C ALA A 29 8.10 15.65 6.00
N LEU A 30 7.32 16.01 4.98
CA LEU A 30 6.89 15.05 3.95
C LEU A 30 8.06 14.47 3.17
N LYS A 31 9.07 15.29 2.83
CA LYS A 31 10.28 14.80 2.14
C LYS A 31 11.07 13.83 3.01
N GLU A 32 11.23 14.14 4.29
CA GLU A 32 11.88 13.24 5.25
C GLU A 32 11.14 11.90 5.35
N LEU A 33 9.81 11.94 5.44
CA LEU A 33 8.97 10.74 5.47
C LEU A 33 9.03 9.96 4.15
N SER A 34 9.02 10.63 2.99
CA SER A 34 9.18 9.99 1.67
C SER A 34 10.50 9.23 1.59
N LEU A 35 11.61 9.85 1.99
CA LEU A 35 12.92 9.19 2.00
C LEU A 35 12.96 8.01 2.98
N THR A 36 12.43 8.19 4.18
CA THR A 36 12.39 7.16 5.23
C THR A 36 11.60 5.93 4.78
N THR A 37 10.39 6.15 4.25
CA THR A 37 9.55 5.06 3.73
C THR A 37 10.18 4.38 2.50
N ALA A 38 10.87 5.14 1.63
CA ALA A 38 11.58 4.57 0.47
C ALA A 38 12.72 3.65 0.89
N VAL A 39 13.53 4.06 1.87
CA VAL A 39 14.65 3.26 2.39
C VAL A 39 14.13 1.96 2.98
N ILE A 40 13.09 2.02 3.83
CA ILE A 40 12.51 0.83 4.47
C ILE A 40 11.90 -0.10 3.41
N ALA A 41 11.11 0.41 2.47
CA ALA A 41 10.48 -0.38 1.41
C ALA A 41 11.50 -1.12 0.54
N ARG A 42 12.60 -0.46 0.17
CA ARG A 42 13.67 -1.05 -0.66
C ARG A 42 14.58 -1.99 0.12
N ALA A 43 14.79 -1.74 1.41
CA ALA A 43 15.60 -2.61 2.25
C ALA A 43 14.85 -3.93 2.52
N GLN A 44 13.54 -3.88 2.71
CA GLN A 44 12.69 -5.06 2.91
C GLN A 44 12.70 -6.02 1.72
N SER A 45 12.75 -5.51 0.48
CA SER A 45 12.76 -6.34 -0.73
C SER A 45 14.04 -7.16 -0.92
N ARG A 46 15.12 -6.80 -0.22
CA ARG A 46 16.41 -7.51 -0.27
C ARG A 46 16.50 -8.66 0.73
N GLY A 47 15.52 -8.80 1.63
CA GLY A 47 15.49 -9.82 2.68
C GLY A 47 16.54 -9.59 3.77
N VAL A 48 16.24 -10.04 4.98
CA VAL A 48 17.26 -10.35 5.99
C VAL A 48 17.48 -11.85 5.82
N PRO A 49 18.66 -12.32 5.40
CA PRO A 49 19.02 -13.72 5.62
C PRO A 49 18.86 -13.95 7.12
N ASP A 50 18.16 -15.02 7.53
CA ASP A 50 18.05 -15.37 8.94
C ASP A 50 19.45 -15.35 9.54
N VAL A 51 19.75 -14.25 10.23
CA VAL A 51 20.93 -14.22 11.08
C VAL A 51 20.55 -15.21 12.15
N GLU A 52 21.30 -16.31 12.22
CA GLU A 52 21.23 -17.32 13.26
C GLU A 52 21.61 -16.68 14.61
N PHE A 53 20.81 -15.71 15.02
CA PHE A 53 20.82 -15.22 16.37
C PHE A 53 20.27 -16.36 17.22
N ASN A 54 21.06 -16.80 18.19
CA ASN A 54 20.57 -17.70 19.21
C ASN A 54 19.34 -17.03 19.85
N ASP A 55 18.20 -17.73 19.96
CA ASP A 55 16.90 -17.17 20.41
C ASP A 55 16.95 -16.53 21.82
N PHE A 56 18.04 -16.71 22.55
CA PHE A 56 18.30 -16.17 23.89
C PHE A 56 19.16 -14.90 23.91
N ASP A 57 19.62 -14.41 22.75
CA ASP A 57 20.44 -13.18 22.68
C ASP A 57 19.55 -11.93 22.81
N THR A 58 19.80 -11.10 23.82
CA THR A 58 19.09 -9.85 24.06
C THR A 58 19.10 -8.94 22.83
N LEU A 59 20.21 -8.92 22.08
CA LEU A 59 20.32 -8.13 20.85
C LEU A 59 19.38 -8.61 19.75
N ALA A 60 19.12 -9.91 19.67
CA ALA A 60 18.20 -10.49 18.72
C ALA A 60 16.74 -10.16 19.04
N ILE A 61 16.41 -10.17 20.34
CA ILE A 61 15.08 -9.80 20.84
C ILE A 61 14.80 -8.31 20.55
N GLU A 62 15.74 -7.42 20.85
CA GLU A 62 15.62 -5.98 20.55
C GLU A 62 15.48 -5.72 19.04
N PHE A 63 16.27 -6.41 18.23
CA PHE A 63 16.19 -6.32 16.78
C PHE A 63 14.83 -6.77 16.23
N ARG A 64 14.30 -7.91 16.72
CA ARG A 64 12.95 -8.38 16.36
C ARG A 64 11.87 -7.38 16.78
N ALA A 65 11.99 -6.80 17.98
CA ALA A 65 11.06 -5.79 18.48
C ALA A 65 11.05 -4.53 17.59
N HIS A 66 12.22 -3.98 17.23
CA HIS A 66 12.32 -2.82 16.33
C HIS A 66 11.76 -3.13 14.94
N LYS A 67 12.06 -4.30 14.39
CA LYS A 67 11.50 -4.77 13.11
C LYS A 67 9.97 -4.79 13.16
N MET A 68 9.38 -5.39 14.20
CA MET A 68 7.93 -5.45 14.36
C MET A 68 7.30 -4.06 14.51
N GLN A 69 7.93 -3.17 15.28
CA GLN A 69 7.42 -1.80 15.46
C GLN A 69 7.48 -1.00 14.16
N ILE A 70 8.60 -1.06 13.43
CA ILE A 70 8.74 -0.38 12.14
C ILE A 70 7.73 -0.92 11.14
N GLU A 71 7.52 -2.24 11.09
CA GLU A 71 6.49 -2.81 10.25
C GLU A 71 5.10 -2.27 10.59
N ARG A 72 4.73 -2.27 11.88
CA ARG A 72 3.43 -1.74 12.32
C ARG A 72 3.25 -0.26 11.95
N GLN A 73 4.29 0.55 12.12
CA GLN A 73 4.25 1.96 11.75
C GLN A 73 4.18 2.16 10.22
N MET A 74 4.92 1.37 9.44
CA MET A 74 4.78 1.40 7.98
C MET A 74 3.36 1.08 7.52
N ILE A 75 2.70 0.10 8.15
CA ILE A 75 1.32 -0.28 7.82
C ILE A 75 0.32 0.78 8.28
N SER A 76 0.53 1.41 9.44
CA SER A 76 -0.37 2.46 9.97
C SER A 76 -0.39 3.72 9.10
N LEU A 77 0.69 3.98 8.34
CA LEU A 77 0.73 5.06 7.35
C LEU A 77 -0.20 4.84 6.16
N PHE A 78 -0.57 3.59 5.84
CA PHE A 78 -1.37 3.29 4.65
C PHE A 78 -2.69 4.09 4.58
N PRO A 79 -3.60 4.01 5.57
CA PRO A 79 -4.84 4.79 5.54
C PRO A 79 -4.60 6.31 5.55
N LYS A 80 -3.51 6.77 6.19
CA LYS A 80 -3.15 8.20 6.25
C LYS A 80 -2.78 8.76 4.88
N PHE A 81 -2.11 7.96 4.06
CA PHE A 81 -1.63 8.37 2.73
C PHE A 81 -2.53 7.90 1.58
N CYS A 82 -3.78 7.56 1.86
CA CYS A 82 -4.78 7.32 0.82
C CYS A 82 -5.15 8.64 0.11
N LEU A 83 -5.32 8.59 -1.21
CA LEU A 83 -5.84 9.75 -1.96
C LEU A 83 -7.30 9.98 -1.57
N SER A 84 -7.67 11.24 -1.35
CA SER A 84 -9.06 11.65 -1.14
C SER A 84 -9.41 12.90 -1.95
N GLU A 85 -10.69 13.10 -2.22
CA GLU A 85 -11.16 14.29 -2.94
C GLU A 85 -10.87 15.59 -2.17
N LYS A 86 -10.92 15.54 -0.83
CA LYS A 86 -10.59 16.68 0.04
C LYS A 86 -9.15 17.13 -0.14
N LEU A 87 -8.23 16.17 -0.11
CA LEU A 87 -6.80 16.40 -0.30
C LEU A 87 -6.51 17.02 -1.68
N ASN A 88 -7.17 16.51 -2.73
CA ASN A 88 -7.10 17.06 -4.08
C ASN A 88 -7.57 18.52 -4.17
N LYS A 89 -8.58 18.92 -3.39
CA LYS A 89 -9.02 20.32 -3.32
C LYS A 89 -8.03 21.19 -2.54
N GLN A 90 -7.47 20.68 -1.46
CA GLN A 90 -6.46 21.40 -0.66
C GLN A 90 -5.22 21.74 -1.49
N TRP A 91 -4.73 20.80 -2.32
CA TRP A 91 -3.56 21.04 -3.17
C TRP A 91 -3.77 22.12 -4.22
N LYS A 92 -4.97 22.21 -4.79
CA LYS A 92 -5.34 23.26 -5.75
C LYS A 92 -5.38 24.66 -5.13
N ASN A 93 -5.53 24.75 -3.81
CA ASN A 93 -5.59 26.02 -3.09
C ASN A 93 -4.20 26.54 -2.68
N PHE A 94 -3.12 25.75 -2.86
CA PHE A 94 -1.75 26.26 -2.76
C PHE A 94 -1.41 27.02 -4.05
N GLU A 95 -2.11 28.13 -4.31
CA GLU A 95 -1.74 29.04 -5.39
C GLU A 95 -0.35 29.61 -5.08
N SER A 96 0.58 29.46 -6.03
CA SER A 96 1.96 29.94 -5.92
C SER A 96 1.99 31.48 -5.82
N PRO A 97 2.36 32.06 -4.67
CA PRO A 97 2.70 33.47 -4.59
C PRO A 97 4.18 33.58 -4.97
N GLN A 98 4.43 33.87 -6.25
CA GLN A 98 5.74 34.29 -6.77
C GLN A 98 6.80 33.16 -6.85
N GLU A 99 7.72 33.27 -7.82
CA GLU A 99 8.87 32.37 -8.09
C GLU A 99 8.71 31.06 -8.89
N GLY A 100 7.56 30.79 -9.52
CA GLY A 100 7.47 29.76 -10.58
C GLY A 100 7.73 28.31 -10.13
N ARG A 101 7.84 28.05 -8.81
CA ARG A 101 7.79 26.71 -8.22
C ARG A 101 6.41 26.45 -7.67
N ASP A 102 5.83 25.35 -8.13
CA ASP A 102 4.49 24.95 -7.72
C ASP A 102 4.59 24.07 -6.48
N ILE A 103 4.58 24.71 -5.30
CA ILE A 103 4.71 24.03 -4.01
C ILE A 103 3.59 22.99 -3.83
N GLY A 104 2.37 23.28 -4.34
CA GLY A 104 1.25 22.34 -4.31
C GLY A 104 1.54 21.05 -5.09
N VAL A 105 2.13 21.16 -6.28
CA VAL A 105 2.58 20.01 -7.06
C VAL A 105 3.68 19.24 -6.34
N GLU A 106 4.63 19.93 -5.70
CA GLU A 106 5.72 19.28 -4.97
C GLU A 106 5.21 18.49 -3.75
N ILE A 107 4.26 19.05 -3.00
CA ILE A 107 3.58 18.38 -1.89
C ILE A 107 2.83 17.14 -2.41
N LEU A 108 2.05 17.28 -3.48
CA LEU A 108 1.31 16.18 -4.12
C LEU A 108 2.24 15.04 -4.54
N LEU A 109 3.34 15.35 -5.25
CA LEU A 109 4.28 14.33 -5.71
C LEU A 109 4.95 13.62 -4.53
N THR A 110 5.33 14.37 -3.49
CA THR A 110 5.93 13.80 -2.27
C THR A 110 4.93 12.90 -1.53
N TYR A 111 3.66 13.29 -1.47
CA TYR A 111 2.59 12.48 -0.89
C TYR A 111 2.39 11.17 -1.66
N LEU A 112 2.37 11.23 -2.99
CA LEU A 112 2.27 10.05 -3.85
C LEU A 112 3.47 9.11 -3.71
N GLU A 113 4.68 9.65 -3.51
CA GLU A 113 5.87 8.86 -3.23
C GLU A 113 5.73 8.08 -1.91
N ILE A 114 5.27 8.73 -0.83
CA ILE A 114 5.01 8.05 0.44
C ILE A 114 3.98 6.93 0.25
N ALA A 115 2.86 7.24 -0.41
CA ALA A 115 1.82 6.25 -0.70
C ALA A 115 2.35 5.06 -1.52
N ALA A 116 3.18 5.33 -2.53
CA ALA A 116 3.84 4.30 -3.35
C ALA A 116 4.80 3.43 -2.53
N ASN A 117 5.63 4.04 -1.68
CA ASN A 117 6.58 3.33 -0.83
C ASN A 117 5.87 2.40 0.16
N VAL A 118 4.85 2.92 0.86
CA VAL A 118 4.06 2.15 1.83
C VAL A 118 3.30 1.02 1.15
N THR A 119 2.67 1.28 0.00
CA THR A 119 1.96 0.23 -0.76
C THR A 119 2.92 -0.87 -1.24
N SER A 120 4.09 -0.49 -1.75
CA SER A 120 5.13 -1.43 -2.19
C SER A 120 5.72 -2.24 -1.04
N TYR A 121 5.90 -1.62 0.13
CA TYR A 121 6.31 -2.30 1.35
C TYR A 121 5.32 -3.41 1.72
N CYS A 122 4.02 -3.08 1.81
CA CYS A 122 2.96 -4.05 2.09
C CYS A 122 2.95 -5.19 1.06
N ARG A 123 3.04 -4.86 -0.24
CA ARG A 123 3.12 -5.85 -1.32
C ARG A 123 4.32 -6.78 -1.15
N THR A 124 5.48 -6.24 -0.78
CA THR A 124 6.72 -7.00 -0.59
C THR A 124 6.61 -7.97 0.58
N VAL A 125 6.05 -7.51 1.71
CA VAL A 125 5.79 -8.37 2.88
C VAL A 125 4.88 -9.54 2.52
N ILE A 126 3.78 -9.28 1.79
CA ILE A 126 2.84 -10.32 1.35
C ILE A 126 3.52 -11.28 0.35
N SER A 127 4.30 -10.75 -0.59
CA SER A 127 4.99 -11.56 -1.59
C SER A 127 6.06 -12.47 -0.99
N ALA A 128 6.65 -12.08 0.15
CA ALA A 128 7.65 -12.87 0.87
C ALA A 128 7.03 -14.04 1.66
N SER A 129 5.71 -14.07 1.85
CA SER A 129 5.01 -15.07 2.68
C SER A 129 4.82 -16.44 2.00
N GLY A 130 5.49 -16.67 0.87
CA GLY A 130 5.41 -17.90 0.09
C GLY A 130 4.41 -17.85 -1.08
N PRO A 131 4.53 -18.79 -2.03
CA PRO A 131 3.76 -18.77 -3.28
C PRO A 131 2.28 -19.13 -3.08
N SER A 132 1.96 -19.97 -2.10
CA SER A 132 0.59 -20.40 -1.81
C SER A 132 -0.17 -19.37 -0.99
N SER A 133 -1.44 -19.12 -1.32
CA SER A 133 -2.29 -18.17 -0.61
C SER A 133 -2.76 -18.66 0.76
N GLN A 134 -2.63 -19.96 1.03
CA GLN A 134 -2.90 -20.53 2.36
C GLN A 134 -1.90 -20.05 3.43
N TYR A 135 -0.69 -19.68 3.02
CA TYR A 135 0.36 -19.14 3.91
C TYR A 135 0.56 -17.63 3.71
N CYS A 136 -0.41 -16.98 3.07
CA CYS A 136 -0.34 -15.54 2.85
C CYS A 136 -0.34 -14.81 4.19
N ARG A 137 0.67 -13.97 4.44
CA ARG A 137 0.63 -13.06 5.59
C ARG A 137 -0.46 -12.03 5.37
N ILE A 138 -1.37 -11.96 6.33
CA ILE A 138 -2.54 -11.07 6.28
C ILE A 138 -2.21 -9.78 6.99
N LEU A 139 -2.18 -8.69 6.21
CA LEU A 139 -1.90 -7.35 6.72
C LEU A 139 -3.16 -6.50 6.86
N PHE A 140 -4.21 -6.84 6.11
CA PHE A 140 -5.45 -6.07 6.05
C PHE A 140 -6.64 -6.94 6.45
N GLY A 141 -7.43 -6.49 7.43
CA GLY A 141 -8.58 -7.23 7.96
C GLY A 141 -9.75 -7.36 6.97
N PRO A 142 -10.71 -8.28 7.21
CA PRO A 142 -11.79 -8.61 6.28
C PRO A 142 -12.95 -7.60 6.28
N SER A 143 -12.74 -6.33 6.63
CA SER A 143 -13.78 -5.30 6.48
C SER A 143 -13.64 -4.59 5.14
N LEU A 144 -14.78 -4.17 4.56
CA LEU A 144 -14.88 -3.40 3.32
C LEU A 144 -15.60 -2.04 3.52
N GLU A 145 -15.83 -1.63 4.77
CA GLU A 145 -16.61 -0.43 5.10
C GLU A 145 -16.01 0.86 4.50
N GLU A 146 -14.69 1.00 4.53
CA GLU A 146 -13.97 2.15 3.98
C GLU A 146 -14.13 2.24 2.46
N ALA A 147 -14.32 1.10 1.79
CA ALA A 147 -14.56 1.07 0.36
C ALA A 147 -16.00 1.49 -0.01
N LEU A 148 -16.93 1.51 0.94
CA LEU A 148 -18.28 2.06 0.74
C LEU A 148 -18.36 3.53 1.15
N SER A 149 -17.38 4.00 1.92
CA SER A 149 -17.30 5.37 2.42
C SER A 149 -16.88 6.36 1.33
N ARG A 150 -17.42 7.58 1.39
CA ARG A 150 -17.01 8.69 0.50
C ARG A 150 -15.61 9.21 0.85
N ASP A 151 -15.32 9.27 2.14
CA ASP A 151 -14.01 9.62 2.70
C ASP A 151 -13.62 8.60 3.78
N ILE A 152 -12.32 8.36 3.92
CA ILE A 152 -11.78 7.67 5.09
C ILE A 152 -11.90 8.64 6.29
N ARG A 153 -12.29 8.11 7.47
CA ARG A 153 -12.40 8.91 8.70
C ARG A 153 -11.09 9.67 8.96
N SER A 154 -11.19 10.87 9.53
CA SER A 154 -10.03 11.75 9.77
C SER A 154 -8.90 10.99 10.46
N THR A 155 -7.68 11.15 9.95
CA THR A 155 -6.43 10.60 10.48
C THR A 155 -6.25 10.85 11.99
N GLU A 156 -6.90 11.88 12.53
CA GLU A 156 -6.84 12.28 13.94
C GLU A 156 -7.40 11.23 14.91
N GLU A 157 -8.37 10.40 14.51
CA GLU A 157 -8.91 9.33 15.37
C GLU A 157 -7.96 8.12 15.49
N TYR A 158 -7.01 7.96 14.56
CA TYR A 158 -6.04 6.85 14.57
C TYR A 158 -4.83 7.12 15.49
N SER A 159 -4.71 8.35 16.01
CA SER A 159 -3.61 8.81 16.87
C SER A 159 -3.55 8.10 18.22
N VAL A 160 -4.69 7.62 18.75
CA VAL A 160 -4.79 7.23 20.17
C VAL A 160 -4.45 5.75 20.43
N SER A 161 -4.50 4.89 19.40
CA SER A 161 -4.37 3.42 19.56
C SER A 161 -3.47 2.75 18.50
N SER A 162 -2.36 3.40 18.13
CA SER A 162 -1.43 2.94 17.09
C SER A 162 -0.72 1.59 17.35
N LEU A 163 -0.93 0.96 18.51
CA LEU A 163 -0.32 -0.35 18.81
C LEU A 163 -1.17 -1.54 18.35
N THR A 164 -2.48 -1.37 18.11
CA THR A 164 -3.42 -2.49 17.83
C THR A 164 -4.27 -2.30 16.57
N PHE A 165 -4.26 -1.10 15.97
CA PHE A 165 -5.04 -0.84 14.77
C PHE A 165 -4.44 -1.56 13.56
N THR A 166 -5.24 -2.38 12.89
CA THR A 166 -4.87 -2.99 11.62
C THR A 166 -5.85 -2.48 10.58
N PRO A 167 -5.37 -1.89 9.47
CA PRO A 167 -6.24 -1.40 8.42
C PRO A 167 -7.08 -2.54 7.82
N SER A 168 -8.24 -2.20 7.28
CA SER A 168 -9.09 -3.16 6.58
C SER A 168 -8.70 -3.29 5.11
N LEU A 169 -9.17 -4.35 4.45
CA LEU A 169 -9.04 -4.50 3.00
C LEU A 169 -9.86 -3.44 2.25
N GLY A 170 -10.88 -2.86 2.90
CA GLY A 170 -11.66 -1.73 2.39
C GLY A 170 -10.78 -0.53 2.02
N VAL A 171 -9.73 -0.26 2.80
CA VAL A 171 -8.78 0.83 2.54
C VAL A 171 -8.02 0.60 1.22
N ILE A 172 -7.66 -0.66 0.90
CA ILE A 172 -7.02 -1.01 -0.38
C ILE A 172 -7.96 -0.73 -1.55
N VAL A 173 -9.23 -1.12 -1.45
CA VAL A 173 -10.20 -0.91 -2.53
C VAL A 173 -10.55 0.57 -2.69
N TYR A 174 -10.66 1.30 -1.57
CA TYR A 174 -10.80 2.76 -1.59
C TYR A 174 -9.63 3.40 -2.36
N GLN A 175 -8.39 3.07 -1.99
CA GLN A 175 -7.20 3.62 -2.63
C GLN A 175 -7.14 3.29 -4.12
N LEU A 176 -7.47 2.05 -4.53
CA LEU A 176 -7.55 1.65 -5.94
C LEU A 176 -8.51 2.55 -6.73
N ARG A 177 -9.71 2.78 -6.20
CA ARG A 177 -10.74 3.58 -6.87
C ARG A 177 -10.34 5.05 -6.97
N GLN A 178 -9.75 5.60 -5.92
CA GLN A 178 -9.28 6.99 -5.89
C GLN A 178 -8.12 7.19 -6.87
N CYS A 179 -7.10 6.31 -6.82
CA CYS A 179 -5.98 6.36 -7.75
C CYS A 179 -6.45 6.20 -9.20
N ALA A 180 -7.33 5.25 -9.51
CA ALA A 180 -7.81 5.02 -10.87
C ALA A 180 -8.62 6.20 -11.40
N SER A 181 -9.46 6.82 -10.57
CA SER A 181 -10.25 7.99 -10.99
C SER A 181 -9.36 9.23 -11.18
N HIS A 182 -8.41 9.44 -10.28
CA HIS A 182 -7.45 10.54 -10.37
C HIS A 182 -6.52 10.38 -11.57
N PHE A 183 -6.06 9.15 -11.85
CA PHE A 183 -5.23 8.84 -13.00
C PHE A 183 -5.89 9.29 -14.32
N MET A 184 -7.18 8.98 -14.52
CA MET A 184 -7.87 9.34 -15.76
C MET A 184 -7.92 10.86 -15.95
N TYR A 185 -8.21 11.61 -14.88
CA TYR A 185 -8.18 13.07 -14.90
C TYR A 185 -6.78 13.63 -15.25
N VAL A 186 -5.73 13.09 -14.62
CA VAL A 186 -4.35 13.52 -14.88
C VAL A 186 -3.93 13.15 -16.29
N TYR A 187 -4.32 11.98 -16.80
CA TYR A 187 -4.03 11.52 -18.15
C TYR A 187 -4.64 12.43 -19.22
N ASP A 188 -5.92 12.75 -19.13
CA ASP A 188 -6.59 13.65 -20.06
C ASP A 188 -5.93 15.03 -20.05
N SER A 189 -5.65 15.54 -18.85
CA SER A 189 -4.94 16.80 -18.66
C SER A 189 -3.52 16.75 -19.26
N HIS A 190 -2.78 15.66 -19.07
CA HIS A 190 -1.44 15.47 -19.66
C HIS A 190 -1.52 15.49 -21.19
N GLN A 191 -2.45 14.75 -21.79
CA GLN A 191 -2.66 14.72 -23.25
C GLN A 191 -2.95 16.11 -23.81
N GLN A 192 -3.77 16.91 -23.11
CA GLN A 192 -4.05 18.28 -23.50
C GLN A 192 -2.80 19.16 -23.47
N HIS A 193 -2.03 19.14 -22.38
CA HIS A 193 -0.81 19.96 -22.25
C HIS A 193 0.30 19.53 -23.20
N GLN A 194 0.42 18.22 -23.46
CA GLN A 194 1.37 17.67 -24.42
C GLN A 194 1.06 18.15 -25.85
N ARG A 195 -0.22 18.21 -26.24
CA ARG A 195 -0.63 18.81 -27.53
C ARG A 195 -0.28 20.30 -27.59
N LYS A 196 -0.57 21.05 -26.51
CA LYS A 196 -0.26 22.48 -26.41
C LYS A 196 1.25 22.78 -26.51
N GLN A 197 2.11 21.86 -26.06
CA GLN A 197 3.56 22.02 -26.12
C GLN A 197 4.09 22.08 -27.56
N HIS A 198 3.43 21.40 -28.49
CA HIS A 198 3.82 21.34 -29.91
C HIS A 198 3.06 22.32 -30.81
N SER A 199 1.94 22.88 -30.35
CA SER A 199 1.14 23.84 -31.12
C SER A 199 1.63 25.29 -30.96
N SER A 200 1.12 26.18 -31.81
CA SER A 200 1.19 27.63 -31.58
C SER A 200 0.36 27.99 -30.35
N LEU A 201 0.95 28.72 -29.40
CA LEU A 201 0.25 29.17 -28.18
C LEU A 201 -0.61 30.40 -28.49
N SER A 202 -1.84 30.40 -28.01
CA SER A 202 -2.72 31.57 -28.08
C SER A 202 -2.28 32.67 -27.10
N THR A 203 -2.85 33.86 -27.23
CA THR A 203 -2.63 34.96 -26.27
C THR A 203 -3.05 34.58 -24.86
N ASP A 204 -4.12 33.79 -24.72
CA ASP A 204 -4.62 33.32 -23.43
C ASP A 204 -3.68 32.26 -22.83
N ASP A 205 -3.15 31.34 -23.64
CA ASP A 205 -2.14 30.37 -23.20
C ASP A 205 -0.85 31.07 -22.73
N LEU A 206 -0.41 32.11 -23.44
CA LEU A 206 0.76 32.88 -23.04
C LEU A 206 0.53 33.60 -21.71
N LYS A 207 -0.69 34.07 -21.43
CA LYS A 207 -1.06 34.67 -20.15
C LYS A 207 -1.07 33.63 -19.03
N GLU A 208 -1.64 32.46 -19.29
CA GLU A 208 -1.75 31.36 -18.31
C GLU A 208 -0.36 30.78 -17.93
N TYR A 209 0.49 30.48 -18.92
CA TYR A 209 1.72 29.72 -18.69
C TYR A 209 2.98 30.55 -18.50
N SER A 210 2.99 31.83 -18.89
CA SER A 210 4.21 32.65 -18.70
C SER A 210 4.45 33.04 -17.25
N GLY A 211 3.41 33.03 -16.40
CA GLY A 211 3.50 33.46 -15.00
C GLY A 211 3.82 34.95 -14.82
N VAL A 212 3.84 35.72 -15.92
CA VAL A 212 4.16 37.15 -15.92
C VAL A 212 2.85 37.94 -15.95
N PRO A 213 2.62 38.84 -14.96
CA PRO A 213 1.47 39.74 -14.99
C PRO A 213 1.43 40.52 -16.30
N MET A 214 0.25 40.76 -16.85
CA MET A 214 0.10 41.46 -18.13
C MET A 214 0.66 42.90 -18.08
N THR A 215 0.81 43.44 -16.88
CA THR A 215 1.39 44.76 -16.59
C THR A 215 2.91 44.82 -16.78
N GLU A 216 3.61 43.68 -16.78
CA GLU A 216 5.06 43.62 -16.89
C GLU A 216 5.50 43.54 -18.36
N LYS A 217 6.29 44.52 -18.82
CA LYS A 217 6.77 44.62 -20.19
C LYS A 217 7.95 43.68 -20.42
N ILE A 218 7.65 42.47 -20.89
CA ILE A 218 8.65 41.51 -21.38
C ILE A 218 8.57 41.33 -22.89
N ALA A 219 9.69 40.98 -23.52
CA ALA A 219 9.71 40.72 -24.96
C ALA A 219 8.83 39.51 -25.32
N SER A 220 8.11 39.57 -26.44
CA SER A 220 7.20 38.51 -26.88
C SER A 220 7.88 37.14 -26.97
N HIS A 221 9.10 37.09 -27.51
CA HIS A 221 9.91 35.88 -27.58
C HIS A 221 10.25 35.31 -26.20
N GLN A 222 10.58 36.17 -25.23
CA GLN A 222 10.86 35.75 -23.85
C GLN A 222 9.59 35.20 -23.17
N ARG A 223 8.43 35.85 -23.38
CA ARG A 223 7.13 35.36 -22.87
C ARG A 223 6.79 33.98 -23.42
N GLN A 224 7.01 33.77 -24.72
CA GLN A 224 6.81 32.47 -25.36
C GLN A 224 7.77 31.40 -24.82
N GLN A 225 9.03 31.75 -24.58
CA GLN A 225 10.01 30.83 -24.00
C GLN A 225 9.64 30.43 -22.56
N LEU A 226 9.20 31.39 -21.73
CA LEU A 226 8.73 31.12 -20.36
C LEU A 226 7.52 30.19 -20.36
N ALA A 227 6.51 30.49 -21.18
CA ALA A 227 5.31 29.65 -21.33
C ALA A 227 5.66 28.21 -21.76
N ARG A 228 6.56 28.05 -22.73
CA ARG A 228 7.03 26.72 -23.18
C ARG A 228 7.80 25.97 -22.10
N ARG A 229 8.65 26.66 -21.33
CA ARG A 229 9.35 26.05 -20.18
C ARG A 229 8.36 25.57 -19.13
N ARG A 230 7.37 26.40 -18.78
CA ARG A 230 6.33 26.04 -17.81
C ARG A 230 5.46 24.88 -18.30
N LEU A 231 5.03 24.88 -19.56
CA LEU A 231 4.31 23.75 -20.16
C LEU A 231 5.12 22.45 -20.08
N SER A 232 6.42 22.52 -20.37
CA SER A 232 7.31 21.35 -20.27
C SER A 232 7.40 20.82 -18.84
N GLN A 233 7.44 21.72 -17.84
CA GLN A 233 7.38 21.33 -16.42
C GLN A 233 6.05 20.64 -16.09
N ILE A 234 4.91 21.24 -16.45
CA ILE A 234 3.58 20.67 -16.20
C ILE A 234 3.43 19.27 -16.82
N VAL A 235 3.89 19.09 -18.06
CA VAL A 235 3.87 17.78 -18.74
C VAL A 235 4.71 16.76 -17.96
N ASN A 236 5.93 17.13 -17.57
CA ASN A 236 6.80 16.25 -16.79
C ASN A 236 6.22 15.93 -15.40
N ASP A 237 5.61 16.89 -14.73
CA ASP A 237 5.01 16.72 -13.40
C ASP A 237 3.82 15.77 -13.47
N LYS A 238 2.91 15.97 -14.44
CA LYS A 238 1.78 15.08 -14.68
C LYS A 238 2.23 13.68 -15.07
N TRP A 239 3.30 13.56 -15.87
CA TRP A 239 3.88 12.25 -16.18
C TRP A 239 4.36 11.55 -14.91
N ARG A 240 5.11 12.23 -14.03
CA ARG A 240 5.56 11.69 -12.74
C ARG A 240 4.40 11.27 -11.85
N GLU A 241 3.36 12.10 -11.77
CA GLU A 241 2.13 11.80 -11.04
C GLU A 241 1.47 10.51 -11.56
N MET A 242 1.29 10.37 -12.88
CA MET A 242 0.76 9.17 -13.49
C MET A 242 1.60 7.92 -13.23
N GLN A 243 2.94 8.06 -13.21
CA GLN A 243 3.86 6.96 -12.90
C GLN A 243 3.61 6.43 -11.48
N GLN A 244 3.48 7.32 -10.50
CA GLN A 244 3.21 6.94 -9.11
C GLN A 244 1.82 6.31 -8.95
N LEU A 245 0.78 6.92 -9.55
CA LEU A 245 -0.58 6.38 -9.50
C LEU A 245 -0.66 4.97 -10.11
N SER A 246 -0.04 4.77 -11.26
CA SER A 246 0.01 3.46 -11.92
C SER A 246 0.72 2.42 -11.05
N TYR A 247 1.83 2.80 -10.40
CA TYR A 247 2.57 1.92 -9.50
C TYR A 247 1.76 1.55 -8.26
N ILE A 248 1.06 2.51 -7.65
CA ILE A 248 0.16 2.26 -6.52
C ILE A 248 -0.96 1.29 -6.94
N ILE A 249 -1.61 1.53 -8.09
CA ILE A 249 -2.67 0.68 -8.62
C ILE A 249 -2.18 -0.77 -8.79
N GLU A 250 -1.00 -0.95 -9.40
CA GLU A 250 -0.41 -2.28 -9.63
C GLU A 250 -0.12 -3.03 -8.33
N ASN A 251 0.41 -2.35 -7.31
CA ASN A 251 0.67 -2.99 -6.02
C ASN A 251 -0.62 -3.26 -5.25
N CYS A 252 -1.57 -2.34 -5.24
CA CYS A 252 -2.85 -2.54 -4.57
C CYS A 252 -3.67 -3.69 -5.18
N ILE A 253 -3.68 -3.86 -6.52
CA ILE A 253 -4.43 -4.96 -7.15
C ILE A 253 -3.82 -6.33 -6.79
N PHE A 254 -2.50 -6.40 -6.61
CA PHE A 254 -1.85 -7.61 -6.10
C PHE A 254 -2.24 -7.90 -4.65
N ILE A 255 -2.18 -6.89 -3.77
CA ILE A 255 -2.57 -7.01 -2.37
C ILE A 255 -4.03 -7.50 -2.27
N LEU A 256 -4.92 -6.87 -3.05
CA LEU A 256 -6.33 -7.22 -3.11
C LEU A 256 -6.52 -8.68 -3.54
N TRP A 257 -5.88 -9.10 -4.64
CA TRP A 257 -5.98 -10.48 -5.12
C TRP A 257 -5.55 -11.50 -4.05
N ARG A 258 -4.41 -11.29 -3.39
CA ARG A 258 -3.91 -12.21 -2.36
C ARG A 258 -4.84 -12.30 -1.15
N HIS A 259 -5.35 -11.17 -0.67
CA HIS A 259 -6.28 -11.16 0.46
C HIS A 259 -7.64 -11.77 0.10
N LEU A 260 -8.17 -11.49 -1.10
CA LEU A 260 -9.42 -12.11 -1.58
C LEU A 260 -9.28 -13.62 -1.71
N GLU A 261 -8.17 -14.10 -2.28
CA GLU A 261 -7.93 -15.54 -2.38
C GLU A 261 -7.88 -16.18 -0.99
N TYR A 262 -7.19 -15.56 -0.02
CA TYR A 262 -7.18 -16.03 1.36
C TYR A 262 -8.59 -16.05 1.98
N TYR A 263 -9.29 -14.91 2.01
CA TYR A 263 -10.58 -14.81 2.70
C TYR A 263 -11.69 -15.64 2.04
N LEU A 264 -11.71 -15.75 0.72
CA LEU A 264 -12.74 -16.50 0.02
C LEU A 264 -12.52 -18.02 0.06
N ILE A 265 -11.27 -18.47 -0.02
CA ILE A 265 -10.92 -19.90 -0.21
C ILE A 265 -10.31 -20.54 1.04
N HIS A 266 -9.41 -19.85 1.74
CA HIS A 266 -8.54 -20.47 2.77
C HIS A 266 -8.91 -20.10 4.21
N CYS A 267 -9.58 -18.97 4.43
CA CYS A 267 -9.89 -18.49 5.77
C CYS A 267 -10.90 -19.41 6.48
N VAL A 268 -10.47 -19.97 7.62
CA VAL A 268 -11.31 -20.75 8.53
C VAL A 268 -11.70 -19.85 9.71
N PRO A 269 -12.99 -19.54 9.92
CA PRO A 269 -13.42 -18.74 11.05
C PRO A 269 -13.06 -19.38 12.40
N ASN A 270 -12.74 -18.55 13.39
CA ASN A 270 -12.30 -19.03 14.70
C ASN A 270 -13.37 -19.83 15.45
N ASP A 271 -14.65 -19.53 15.21
CA ASP A 271 -15.78 -20.24 15.81
C ASP A 271 -15.92 -21.70 15.29
N GLN A 272 -15.11 -22.11 14.31
CA GLN A 272 -15.04 -23.48 13.77
C GLN A 272 -13.79 -24.24 14.20
N GLN A 273 -12.80 -23.58 14.82
CA GLN A 273 -11.67 -24.28 15.38
C GLN A 273 -12.09 -24.94 16.70
N PRO A 274 -11.78 -26.24 16.93
CA PRO A 274 -12.00 -26.83 18.23
C PRO A 274 -11.29 -25.95 19.26
N SER A 275 -12.01 -25.55 20.31
CA SER A 275 -11.46 -24.60 21.28
C SER A 275 -10.09 -25.10 21.74
N MET A 276 -9.15 -24.19 22.03
CA MET A 276 -7.84 -24.58 22.59
C MET A 276 -8.00 -25.52 23.81
N TYR A 277 -9.12 -25.39 24.52
CA TYR A 277 -9.56 -26.31 25.58
C TYR A 277 -9.86 -27.73 25.08
N GLN A 278 -10.57 -27.89 23.96
CA GLN A 278 -10.81 -29.18 23.30
C GLN A 278 -9.51 -29.79 22.76
N VAL A 279 -8.60 -28.99 22.18
CA VAL A 279 -7.28 -29.48 21.72
C VAL A 279 -6.43 -29.94 22.92
N HIS A 280 -6.42 -29.20 24.03
CA HIS A 280 -5.74 -29.61 25.26
C HIS A 280 -6.34 -30.88 25.87
N ILE A 281 -7.66 -31.02 25.91
CA ILE A 281 -8.35 -32.24 26.37
C ILE A 281 -8.04 -33.42 25.44
N GLN A 282 -8.01 -33.22 24.12
CA GLN A 282 -7.69 -34.26 23.14
C GLN A 282 -6.22 -34.70 23.23
N ARG A 283 -5.29 -33.76 23.49
CA ARG A 283 -3.88 -34.06 23.80
C ARG A 283 -3.72 -34.80 25.12
N GLN A 284 -4.46 -34.42 26.16
CA GLN A 284 -4.48 -35.14 27.44
C GLN A 284 -5.05 -36.56 27.29
N GLN A 285 -6.09 -36.74 26.48
CA GLN A 285 -6.67 -38.05 26.18
C GLN A 285 -5.73 -38.91 25.32
N GLN A 286 -4.99 -38.33 24.37
CA GLN A 286 -3.95 -39.04 23.62
C GLN A 286 -2.76 -39.43 24.50
N MET A 287 -2.33 -38.57 25.42
CA MET A 287 -1.25 -38.90 26.37
C MET A 287 -1.67 -40.01 27.34
N ARG A 288 -2.93 -40.04 27.80
CA ARG A 288 -3.47 -41.15 28.59
C ARG A 288 -3.52 -42.46 27.80
N ARG A 289 -3.86 -42.42 26.50
CA ARG A 289 -3.85 -43.62 25.62
C ARG A 289 -2.44 -44.12 25.29
N LEU A 290 -1.44 -43.23 25.21
CA LEU A 290 -0.06 -43.64 24.98
C LEU A 290 0.55 -44.32 26.21
N GLN A 291 0.11 -43.98 27.42
CA GLN A 291 0.56 -44.66 28.65
C GLN A 291 0.09 -46.12 28.71
N GLU A 292 -1.03 -46.46 28.08
CA GLU A 292 -1.54 -47.85 28.02
C GLU A 292 -0.83 -48.74 26.97
N LEU A 293 -0.03 -48.16 26.07
CA LEU A 293 0.65 -48.89 24.98
C LEU A 293 2.18 -48.92 25.11
N THR A 294 2.74 -48.59 26.27
CA THR A 294 4.19 -48.70 26.50
C THR A 294 4.60 -50.15 26.78
N GLY A 295 4.61 -50.93 25.70
CA GLY A 295 5.09 -52.30 25.65
C GLY A 295 5.66 -52.71 24.29
N ALA A 296 6.20 -51.80 23.48
CA ALA A 296 7.09 -52.14 22.36
C ALA A 296 7.81 -50.90 21.79
N SER A 297 9.06 -51.10 21.41
CA SER A 297 10.05 -50.10 21.03
C SER A 297 9.83 -49.42 19.67
N ARG A 298 10.22 -48.13 19.63
CA ARG A 298 10.93 -47.38 18.57
C ARG A 298 10.40 -47.45 17.12
N SER A 299 9.77 -46.35 16.69
CA SER A 299 10.22 -45.60 15.50
C SER A 299 10.02 -44.10 15.75
N ILE A 300 11.13 -43.34 15.82
CA ILE A 300 11.15 -41.87 15.95
C ILE A 300 11.95 -41.38 14.75
N LEU A 301 11.31 -41.27 13.60
CA LEU A 301 11.85 -40.59 12.42
C LEU A 301 10.65 -40.14 11.59
N GLU A 302 10.06 -38.98 11.89
CA GLU A 302 9.25 -38.19 10.92
C GLU A 302 8.71 -36.82 11.41
N HIS A 303 9.09 -36.30 12.57
CA HIS A 303 8.47 -35.05 13.11
C HIS A 303 9.35 -33.79 13.13
N GLN A 304 10.45 -33.74 12.38
CA GLN A 304 11.39 -32.60 12.38
C GLN A 304 11.22 -31.58 11.23
N GLN A 305 10.01 -31.37 10.70
CA GLN A 305 9.77 -30.35 9.67
C GLN A 305 8.75 -29.25 10.02
N HIS A 306 8.21 -29.21 11.24
CA HIS A 306 7.11 -28.29 11.58
C HIS A 306 7.43 -27.16 12.58
N HIS A 307 8.69 -26.86 12.86
CA HIS A 307 9.03 -25.89 13.93
C HIS A 307 9.40 -24.46 13.51
N TYR A 308 9.30 -24.08 12.23
CA TYR A 308 9.76 -22.74 11.76
C TYR A 308 8.66 -21.71 11.44
N THR A 309 7.39 -21.91 11.82
CA THR A 309 6.30 -20.98 11.46
C THR A 309 5.55 -20.34 12.62
N GLN A 310 5.96 -20.57 13.87
CA GLN A 310 5.17 -20.15 15.03
C GLN A 310 5.31 -18.66 15.41
N GLU A 311 6.37 -17.95 15.00
CA GLU A 311 6.54 -16.52 15.33
C GLU A 311 5.83 -15.56 14.35
N SER A 312 5.40 -16.04 13.19
CA SER A 312 4.64 -15.22 12.22
C SER A 312 3.13 -15.21 12.47
N ASP A 313 2.64 -15.98 13.43
CA ASP A 313 1.22 -16.32 13.57
C ASP A 313 0.44 -15.40 14.54
N GLU A 314 1.10 -14.52 15.30
CA GLU A 314 0.39 -13.55 16.16
C GLU A 314 -0.39 -12.47 15.38
N MET A 315 -0.22 -12.39 14.06
CA MET A 315 -0.99 -11.49 13.18
C MET A 315 -2.03 -12.22 12.31
N SER A 316 -2.21 -13.55 12.45
CA SER A 316 -3.36 -14.24 11.84
C SER A 316 -4.59 -13.92 12.70
N LYS A 317 -5.15 -12.73 12.47
CA LYS A 317 -6.30 -12.26 13.23
C LYS A 317 -7.44 -13.25 13.19
N ILE A 318 -7.99 -13.47 14.38
CA ILE A 318 -9.23 -14.18 14.65
C ILE A 318 -10.34 -13.52 13.81
N VAL A 319 -10.80 -14.19 12.75
CA VAL A 319 -11.95 -13.73 11.95
C VAL A 319 -13.18 -14.51 12.39
N SER A 320 -14.24 -13.81 12.78
CA SER A 320 -15.51 -14.46 13.16
C SER A 320 -16.29 -14.93 11.92
N ARG A 321 -17.22 -15.86 12.12
CA ARG A 321 -18.08 -16.33 11.01
C ARG A 321 -18.94 -15.20 10.44
N GLU A 322 -19.41 -14.30 11.30
CA GLU A 322 -20.26 -13.16 10.92
C GLU A 322 -19.47 -12.14 10.09
N GLU A 323 -18.25 -11.81 10.51
CA GLU A 323 -17.35 -10.92 9.76
C GLU A 323 -17.05 -11.49 8.37
N LEU A 324 -16.75 -12.80 8.28
CA LEU A 324 -16.46 -13.44 7.00
C LEU A 324 -17.70 -13.50 6.09
N ALA A 325 -18.90 -13.72 6.67
CA ALA A 325 -20.14 -13.71 5.91
C ALA A 325 -20.46 -12.32 5.35
N ALA A 326 -20.34 -11.28 6.18
CA ALA A 326 -20.52 -9.89 5.76
C ALA A 326 -19.48 -9.47 4.70
N PHE A 327 -18.23 -9.94 4.83
CA PHE A 327 -17.22 -9.74 3.81
C PHE A 327 -17.63 -10.35 2.46
N LYS A 328 -18.03 -11.62 2.48
CA LYS A 328 -18.45 -12.37 1.27
C LYS A 328 -19.67 -11.73 0.60
N SER A 329 -20.64 -11.21 1.36
CA SER A 329 -21.81 -10.53 0.77
C SER A 329 -21.47 -9.18 0.15
N ASN A 330 -20.44 -8.49 0.64
CA ASN A 330 -20.12 -7.12 0.23
C ASN A 330 -19.05 -7.05 -0.87
N VAL A 331 -18.25 -8.10 -1.06
CA VAL A 331 -17.08 -8.08 -1.94
C VAL A 331 -17.40 -7.72 -3.39
N THR A 332 -18.50 -8.21 -3.96
CA THR A 332 -18.89 -7.91 -5.35
C THR A 332 -19.48 -6.54 -5.55
N ASN A 333 -20.07 -5.96 -4.51
CA ASN A 333 -20.56 -4.58 -4.54
C ASN A 333 -19.38 -3.60 -4.57
N VAL A 334 -18.29 -3.96 -3.89
CA VAL A 334 -17.11 -3.11 -3.70
C VAL A 334 -16.09 -3.29 -4.83
N VAL A 335 -15.77 -4.54 -5.18
CA VAL A 335 -14.87 -4.89 -6.30
C VAL A 335 -15.71 -5.10 -7.56
N SER A 336 -16.22 -3.99 -8.09
CA SER A 336 -17.15 -3.99 -9.22
C SER A 336 -16.44 -4.17 -10.57
N GLU A 337 -17.16 -4.68 -11.57
CA GLU A 337 -16.64 -4.80 -12.93
C GLU A 337 -16.30 -3.43 -13.54
N SER A 338 -16.96 -2.35 -13.13
CA SER A 338 -16.62 -0.99 -13.58
C SER A 338 -15.25 -0.54 -13.07
N LEU A 339 -14.90 -0.86 -11.82
CA LEU A 339 -13.55 -0.61 -11.27
C LEU A 339 -12.50 -1.42 -12.04
N LEU A 340 -12.73 -2.71 -12.26
CA LEU A 340 -11.80 -3.57 -12.98
C LEU A 340 -11.60 -3.14 -14.44
N LYS A 341 -12.67 -2.72 -15.13
CA LYS A 341 -12.59 -2.15 -16.49
C LYS A 341 -11.78 -0.86 -16.53
N LYS A 342 -11.98 0.04 -15.56
CA LYS A 342 -11.20 1.28 -15.46
C LYS A 342 -9.71 0.99 -15.26
N ILE A 343 -9.36 0.06 -14.38
CA ILE A 343 -7.95 -0.35 -14.18
C ILE A 343 -7.38 -0.99 -15.47
N GLN A 344 -8.18 -1.79 -16.18
CA GLN A 344 -7.79 -2.39 -17.45
C GLN A 344 -7.50 -1.32 -18.52
N GLU A 345 -8.35 -0.29 -18.62
CA GLU A 345 -8.16 0.84 -19.53
C GLU A 345 -6.88 1.63 -19.24
N ILE A 346 -6.59 1.89 -17.96
CA ILE A 346 -5.33 2.52 -17.52
C ILE A 346 -4.13 1.68 -17.96
N ASN A 347 -4.18 0.37 -17.76
CA ASN A 347 -3.10 -0.53 -18.15
C ASN A 347 -2.87 -0.47 -19.68
N GLN A 348 -3.96 -0.48 -20.47
CA GLN A 348 -3.91 -0.43 -21.94
C GLN A 348 -3.40 0.89 -22.50
N SER A 349 -3.79 2.02 -21.92
CA SER A 349 -3.44 3.35 -22.40
C SER A 349 -2.02 3.78 -22.02
N PHE A 350 -1.55 3.40 -20.83
CA PHE A 350 -0.31 3.93 -20.26
C PHE A 350 0.78 2.88 -20.01
N CYS A 351 0.41 1.65 -19.64
CA CYS A 351 1.38 0.62 -19.25
C CYS A 351 1.80 -0.30 -20.40
N ARG A 352 1.24 -0.13 -21.61
CA ARG A 352 1.46 -1.03 -22.76
C ARG A 352 2.92 -1.27 -23.12
N ASN A 353 3.77 -0.27 -22.91
CA ASN A 353 5.21 -0.34 -23.23
C ASN A 353 6.07 -0.78 -22.03
N ARG A 354 5.46 -1.14 -20.89
CA ARG A 354 6.18 -1.58 -19.69
C ARG A 354 6.36 -3.10 -19.69
N THR A 355 7.47 -3.56 -19.12
CA THR A 355 7.80 -4.97 -18.93
C THR A 355 6.73 -5.75 -18.15
N HIS A 356 5.97 -5.08 -17.28
CA HIS A 356 4.94 -5.68 -16.44
C HIS A 356 3.50 -5.54 -16.98
N TYR A 357 3.31 -5.10 -18.23
CA TYR A 357 1.96 -4.91 -18.82
C TYR A 357 1.02 -6.12 -18.64
N GLY A 358 1.53 -7.35 -18.79
CA GLY A 358 0.75 -8.58 -18.63
C GLY A 358 0.42 -8.95 -17.18
N PHE A 359 1.11 -8.38 -16.19
CA PHE A 359 0.91 -8.69 -14.78
C PHE A 359 -0.44 -8.19 -14.28
N VAL A 360 -0.76 -6.92 -14.50
CA VAL A 360 -2.05 -6.32 -14.08
C VAL A 360 -3.21 -7.03 -14.77
N GLU A 361 -3.09 -7.35 -16.05
CA GLU A 361 -4.13 -8.07 -16.79
C GLU A 361 -4.33 -9.51 -16.29
N ALA A 362 -3.26 -10.20 -15.88
CA ALA A 362 -3.36 -11.51 -15.24
C ALA A 362 -4.09 -11.41 -13.88
N LEU A 363 -3.80 -10.39 -13.07
CA LEU A 363 -4.47 -10.17 -11.78
C LEU A 363 -5.95 -9.83 -11.94
N ILE A 364 -6.32 -8.99 -12.90
CA ILE A 364 -7.74 -8.70 -13.20
C ILE A 364 -8.48 -9.99 -13.57
N ARG A 365 -7.89 -10.85 -14.41
CA ARG A 365 -8.48 -12.15 -14.77
C ARG A 365 -8.67 -13.05 -13.56
N ARG A 366 -7.68 -13.12 -12.66
CA ARG A 366 -7.77 -13.89 -11.41
C ARG A 366 -8.86 -13.35 -10.48
N LEU A 367 -8.94 -12.03 -10.31
CA LEU A 367 -9.98 -11.38 -9.51
C LEU A 367 -11.38 -11.69 -10.05
N ARG A 368 -11.60 -11.53 -11.37
CA ARG A 368 -12.89 -11.89 -11.99
C ARG A 368 -13.26 -13.35 -11.75
N ARG A 369 -12.29 -14.26 -11.85
CA ARG A 369 -12.51 -15.69 -11.56
C ARG A 369 -12.87 -15.94 -10.10
N LEU A 370 -12.14 -15.33 -9.16
CA LEU A 370 -12.42 -15.45 -7.72
C LEU A 370 -13.82 -14.98 -7.37
N LEU A 371 -14.21 -13.80 -7.89
CA LEU A 371 -15.53 -13.24 -7.62
C LEU A 371 -16.64 -14.14 -8.17
N ARG A 372 -16.51 -14.67 -9.40
CA ARG A 372 -17.49 -15.60 -10.01
C ARG A 372 -17.64 -16.94 -9.30
N LEU A 373 -16.62 -17.41 -8.56
CA LEU A 373 -16.69 -18.68 -7.84
C LEU A 373 -17.37 -18.55 -6.48
N HIS A 374 -17.44 -17.33 -5.95
CA HIS A 374 -17.93 -17.06 -4.59
C HIS A 374 -19.15 -16.13 -4.56
N THR A 375 -19.77 -15.90 -5.72
CA THR A 375 -21.11 -15.31 -5.92
C THR A 375 -21.87 -16.16 -6.91
#